data_AF-A0A9D7RN71-F1
#
_entry.id   AF-A0A9D7RN71-F1
#
_cell.length_a   1.000
_cell.length_b   1.000
_cell.length_c   1.000
_cell.angle_alpha   90.00
_cell.angle_beta   90.00
_cell.angle_gamma   90.00
#
_symmetry.space_group_name_H-M   'P 1'
#
loop_
_entity.id
_entity.type
_entity.pdbx_description
1 polymer ?
#
loop_
_entity_poly.entity_id
_entity_poly.type
_entity_poly.pdbx_seq_one_letter_code
_entity_poly.pdbx_strand_id
1 'polypeptide(L)'
;MSLIDLLTPIARPATRLMDRLSLKAKLALIAASFLAASLVLAWAQISAVNTELGQLERLKHGEHLIPSTVSLLEELSSATMAARQRVAGDASAGQVEQAQRSKVKTLFVEVSEHVLDLPKDPRLDAALAEFSKAVEESAQASDDINVVVQRDTVATDKAMEFLAEAYITSGLYLDNDERTLSLGEVIAKQLPLLLDRMTRMEVLAKLVIEGGAVWVEDRIDISAADRDIAGAVSDLDRAMHRLEPQGGVMTDAQGLVDANIKALLGLIQNKLLDAEELQLTATELATTDQQARQAVHGLMAIAEPLMRARIEERDANATATRRFVVLGILGMLALSTYLFLGFIQSVSQSVATIADTAKDLAQGIFRERVAVDTRDEMRTIADSMEAVGSALRGFAAAQTEMAAKHEAGTISHMIPADQFQGEYRRLVEGVNELVQAHINVKFQAIGLIDRYGIGDLSQDMPGLPGEKMRITESMRTAKSISLPSTLKSNAWSTQPMRATSVCVVRLTGSSLPSAT
;
A
#
# COMPACT_ATOMS: atom_id res chain seq x y z
N MET A 1 24.35 28.53 -4.05
CA MET A 1 22.92 28.46 -4.37
C MET A 1 22.39 27.23 -3.67
N SER A 2 21.50 27.38 -2.69
CA SER A 2 21.01 26.23 -1.93
C SER A 2 20.05 25.40 -2.79
N LEU A 3 19.90 24.10 -2.50
CA LEU A 3 18.94 23.23 -3.20
C LEU A 3 17.50 23.80 -3.12
N ILE A 4 17.21 24.55 -2.07
CA ILE A 4 15.94 25.22 -1.82
C ILE A 4 15.69 26.32 -2.85
N ASP A 5 16.72 27.13 -3.18
CA ASP A 5 16.61 28.22 -4.16
C ASP A 5 16.24 27.70 -5.57
N LEU A 6 16.73 26.52 -5.94
CA LEU A 6 16.43 25.84 -7.21
C LEU A 6 14.99 25.33 -7.31
N LEU A 7 14.40 24.91 -6.19
CA LEU A 7 13.05 24.34 -6.14
C LEU A 7 11.96 25.40 -5.95
N THR A 8 12.31 26.60 -5.47
CA THR A 8 11.35 27.68 -5.25
C THR A 8 10.45 28.02 -6.45
N PRO A 9 10.91 28.15 -7.71
CA PRO A 9 10.02 28.50 -8.83
C PRO A 9 9.00 27.41 -9.14
N ILE A 10 9.35 26.13 -8.97
CA ILE A 10 8.48 24.97 -9.21
C ILE A 10 7.40 24.86 -8.12
N ALA A 11 7.74 25.21 -6.87
CA ALA A 11 6.83 25.12 -5.74
C ALA A 11 5.84 26.29 -5.63
N ARG A 12 6.02 27.40 -6.35
CA ARG A 12 5.16 28.62 -6.29
C ARG A 12 3.65 28.40 -6.33
N PRO A 13 3.08 27.56 -7.21
CA PRO A 13 1.64 27.32 -7.18
C PRO A 13 1.19 26.58 -5.91
N ALA A 14 2.00 25.63 -5.42
CA ALA A 14 1.72 24.91 -4.19
C ALA A 14 1.84 25.82 -2.95
N THR A 15 2.84 26.70 -2.90
CA THR A 15 2.97 27.67 -1.79
C THR A 15 1.78 28.61 -1.74
N ARG A 16 1.32 29.14 -2.89
CA ARG A 16 0.11 29.99 -2.96
C ARG A 16 -1.15 29.30 -2.45
N LEU A 17 -1.32 28.01 -2.73
CA LEU A 17 -2.43 27.22 -2.20
C LEU A 17 -2.31 27.05 -0.68
N MET A 18 -1.12 26.63 -0.23
CA MET A 18 -0.87 26.37 1.19
C MET A 18 -1.01 27.63 2.02
N ASP A 19 -0.53 28.79 1.57
CA ASP A 19 -0.59 30.06 2.33
C ASP A 19 -2.03 30.52 2.64
N ARG A 20 -3.03 30.02 1.90
CA ARG A 20 -4.46 30.31 2.14
C ARG A 20 -5.12 29.38 3.15
N LEU A 21 -4.46 28.29 3.53
CA LEU A 21 -5.01 27.27 4.41
C LEU A 21 -4.56 27.50 5.86
N SER A 22 -5.46 27.21 6.81
CA SER A 22 -5.08 27.12 8.22
C SER A 22 -4.09 25.96 8.42
N LEU A 23 -3.30 26.01 9.50
CA LEU A 23 -2.33 24.94 9.80
C LEU A 23 -2.98 23.55 9.83
N LYS A 24 -4.17 23.43 10.43
CA LYS A 24 -4.94 22.17 10.46
C LYS A 24 -5.32 21.70 9.06
N ALA A 25 -5.74 22.62 8.18
CA ALA A 25 -6.11 22.29 6.80
C ALA A 25 -4.88 21.89 5.95
N LYS A 26 -3.72 22.55 6.16
CA LYS A 26 -2.45 22.15 5.53
C LYS A 26 -2.08 20.72 5.88
N LEU A 27 -2.09 20.39 7.17
CA LEU A 27 -1.75 19.06 7.66
C LEU A 27 -2.74 18.01 7.16
N ALA A 28 -4.05 18.29 7.24
CA ALA A 28 -5.08 17.37 6.76
C ALA A 28 -4.96 17.08 5.25
N LEU A 29 -4.64 18.09 4.43
CA LEU A 29 -4.43 17.92 3.00
C LEU A 29 -3.23 17.00 2.70
N ILE A 30 -2.13 17.14 3.46
CA ILE A 30 -0.96 16.27 3.35
C ILE A 30 -1.30 14.84 3.77
N ALA A 31 -1.98 14.65 4.90
CA ALA A 31 -2.39 13.30 5.31
C ALA A 31 -3.36 12.65 4.31
N ALA A 32 -4.30 13.41 3.76
CA ALA A 32 -5.22 12.91 2.74
C ALA A 32 -4.46 12.44 1.48
N SER A 33 -3.43 13.15 1.03
CA SER A 33 -2.64 12.74 -0.13
C SER A 33 -1.83 11.47 0.13
N PHE A 34 -1.19 11.36 1.30
CA PHE A 34 -0.46 10.16 1.71
C PHE A 34 -1.39 8.95 1.89
N LEU A 35 -2.55 9.16 2.50
CA LEU A 35 -3.56 8.12 2.69
C LEU A 35 -4.09 7.64 1.33
N ALA A 36 -4.38 8.57 0.40
CA ALA A 36 -4.83 8.21 -0.94
C ALA A 36 -3.78 7.37 -1.69
N ALA A 37 -2.50 7.77 -1.67
CA ALA A 37 -1.42 7.00 -2.29
C ALA A 37 -1.29 5.60 -1.65
N SER A 38 -1.39 5.51 -0.32
CA SER A 38 -1.33 4.25 0.41
C SER A 38 -2.51 3.33 0.08
N LEU A 39 -3.72 3.88 -0.07
CA LEU A 39 -4.92 3.14 -0.45
C LEU A 39 -4.82 2.59 -1.87
N VAL A 40 -4.24 3.33 -2.81
CA VAL A 40 -4.01 2.85 -4.18
C VAL A 40 -3.04 1.66 -4.18
N LEU A 41 -1.94 1.74 -3.44
CA LEU A 41 -0.98 0.64 -3.32
C LEU A 41 -1.59 -0.58 -2.62
N ALA A 42 -2.37 -0.35 -1.55
CA ALA A 42 -3.11 -1.40 -0.86
C ALA A 42 -4.10 -2.11 -1.79
N TRP A 43 -4.86 -1.35 -2.58
CA TRP A 43 -5.78 -1.89 -3.57
C TRP A 43 -5.05 -2.71 -4.62
N ALA A 44 -3.94 -2.23 -5.17
CA ALA A 44 -3.16 -2.95 -6.18
C ALA A 44 -2.63 -4.29 -5.65
N GLN A 45 -2.12 -4.32 -4.40
CA GLN A 45 -1.63 -5.55 -3.78
C GLN A 45 -2.75 -6.55 -3.48
N ILE A 46 -3.87 -6.09 -2.92
CA ILE A 46 -5.03 -6.95 -2.66
C ILE A 46 -5.60 -7.50 -3.97
N SER A 47 -5.66 -6.67 -5.02
CA SER A 47 -6.11 -7.09 -6.35
C SER A 47 -5.22 -8.19 -6.93
N ALA A 48 -3.89 -8.06 -6.82
CA ALA A 48 -2.95 -9.07 -7.31
C ALA A 48 -3.19 -10.44 -6.64
N VAL A 49 -3.32 -10.45 -5.30
CA VAL A 49 -3.59 -11.69 -4.54
C VAL A 49 -4.98 -12.26 -4.86
N ASN A 50 -5.99 -11.41 -5.05
CA ASN A 50 -7.33 -11.87 -5.43
C ASN A 50 -7.37 -12.46 -6.84
N THR A 51 -6.57 -11.93 -7.79
CA THR A 51 -6.43 -12.53 -9.12
C THR A 51 -5.82 -13.92 -9.05
N GLU A 52 -4.80 -14.12 -8.21
CA GLU A 52 -4.20 -15.44 -7.97
C GLU A 52 -5.18 -16.43 -7.34
N LEU A 53 -5.94 -16.01 -6.32
CA LEU A 53 -6.98 -16.86 -5.72
C LEU A 53 -8.07 -17.27 -6.74
N GLY A 54 -8.51 -16.34 -7.59
CA GLY A 54 -9.47 -16.65 -8.66
C GLY A 54 -8.88 -17.51 -9.78
N GLN A 55 -7.54 -17.55 -9.95
CA GLN A 55 -6.90 -18.54 -10.81
C GLN A 55 -6.92 -19.92 -10.13
N LEU A 56 -6.53 -20.01 -8.87
CA LEU A 56 -6.49 -21.27 -8.12
C LEU A 56 -7.87 -21.93 -7.99
N GLU A 57 -8.94 -21.14 -7.82
CA GLU A 57 -10.32 -21.65 -7.81
C GLU A 57 -10.70 -22.31 -9.15
N ARG A 58 -10.30 -21.72 -10.28
CA ARG A 58 -10.52 -22.32 -11.61
C ARG A 58 -9.71 -23.61 -11.81
N LEU A 59 -8.48 -23.66 -11.30
CA LEU A 59 -7.68 -24.88 -11.35
C LEU A 59 -8.33 -26.02 -10.56
N LYS A 60 -8.95 -25.74 -9.40
CA LYS A 60 -9.67 -26.75 -8.61
C LYS A 60 -10.86 -27.34 -9.38
N HIS A 61 -11.65 -26.51 -10.05
CA HIS A 61 -12.77 -27.00 -10.86
C HIS A 61 -12.29 -27.82 -12.06
N GLY A 62 -11.19 -27.40 -12.71
CA GLY A 62 -10.57 -28.17 -13.79
C GLY A 62 -10.03 -29.53 -13.36
N GLU A 63 -9.41 -29.60 -12.18
CA GLU A 63 -8.86 -30.84 -11.64
C GLU A 63 -9.95 -31.89 -11.36
N HIS A 64 -11.13 -31.50 -10.88
CA HIS A 64 -12.24 -32.44 -10.65
C HIS A 64 -12.86 -33.00 -11.94
N LEU A 65 -12.71 -32.31 -13.07
CA LEU A 65 -13.26 -32.77 -14.36
C LEU A 65 -12.49 -33.94 -14.97
N ILE A 66 -11.20 -34.06 -14.67
CA ILE A 66 -10.32 -35.00 -15.36
C ILE A 66 -10.66 -36.46 -15.03
N PRO A 67 -10.79 -36.88 -13.75
CA PRO A 67 -11.11 -38.27 -13.41
C PRO A 67 -12.42 -38.76 -14.03
N SER A 68 -13.47 -37.93 -14.01
CA SER A 68 -14.78 -38.28 -14.57
C SER A 68 -14.73 -38.37 -16.10
N THR A 69 -13.94 -37.53 -16.76
CA THR A 69 -13.78 -37.58 -18.23
C THR A 69 -12.96 -38.79 -18.67
N VAL A 70 -11.91 -39.16 -17.94
CA VAL A 70 -11.12 -40.37 -18.20
C VAL A 70 -11.95 -41.64 -17.98
N SER A 71 -12.70 -41.70 -16.88
CA SER A 71 -13.61 -42.82 -16.60
C SER A 71 -14.67 -42.98 -17.71
N LEU A 72 -15.14 -41.86 -18.27
CA LEU A 72 -16.07 -41.88 -19.39
C LEU A 72 -15.43 -42.48 -20.65
N LEU A 73 -14.20 -42.07 -20.99
CA LEU A 73 -13.46 -42.62 -22.13
C LEU A 73 -13.28 -44.15 -22.02
N GLU A 74 -13.01 -44.65 -20.82
CA GLU A 74 -12.90 -46.09 -20.56
C GLU A 74 -14.22 -46.85 -20.77
N GLU A 75 -15.33 -46.33 -20.23
CA GLU A 75 -16.64 -46.98 -20.38
C GLU A 75 -17.14 -46.89 -21.83
N LEU A 76 -16.78 -45.83 -22.58
CA LEU A 76 -17.00 -45.76 -24.04
C LEU A 76 -16.24 -46.87 -24.77
N SER A 77 -14.94 -47.02 -24.49
CA SER A 77 -14.10 -48.08 -25.05
C SER A 77 -14.66 -49.47 -24.72
N SER A 78 -15.06 -49.71 -23.47
CA SER A 78 -15.64 -50.98 -23.06
C SER A 78 -17.01 -51.24 -23.69
N ALA A 79 -17.82 -50.21 -23.97
CA ALA A 79 -19.06 -50.34 -24.72
C ALA A 79 -18.79 -50.81 -26.15
N THR A 80 -17.78 -50.25 -26.83
CA THR A 80 -17.37 -50.66 -28.18
C THR A 80 -16.95 -52.13 -28.23
N MET A 81 -16.16 -52.57 -27.25
CA MET A 81 -15.70 -53.95 -27.14
C MET A 81 -16.86 -54.93 -26.92
N ALA A 82 -17.81 -54.58 -26.06
CA ALA A 82 -19.01 -55.38 -25.84
C ALA A 82 -19.92 -55.42 -27.08
N ALA A 83 -20.07 -54.31 -27.79
CA ALA A 83 -20.86 -54.25 -29.03
C ALA A 83 -20.28 -55.15 -30.12
N ARG A 84 -18.95 -55.20 -30.26
CA ARG A 84 -18.24 -56.14 -31.17
C ARG A 84 -18.56 -57.58 -30.83
N GLN A 85 -18.43 -57.97 -29.56
CA GLN A 85 -18.73 -59.34 -29.12
C GLN A 85 -20.19 -59.72 -29.36
N ARG A 86 -21.12 -58.78 -29.18
CA ARG A 86 -22.54 -58.99 -29.50
C ARG A 86 -22.73 -59.26 -30.98
N VAL A 87 -22.15 -58.45 -31.88
CA VAL A 87 -22.26 -58.65 -33.33
C VAL A 87 -21.59 -59.97 -33.76
N ALA A 88 -20.52 -60.38 -33.07
CA ALA A 88 -19.87 -61.69 -33.25
C ALA A 88 -20.69 -62.88 -32.71
N GLY A 89 -21.84 -62.65 -32.07
CA GLY A 89 -22.77 -63.69 -31.63
C GLY A 89 -22.66 -64.10 -30.15
N ASP A 90 -21.92 -63.36 -29.32
CA ASP A 90 -21.88 -63.60 -27.87
C ASP A 90 -23.21 -63.18 -27.21
N ALA A 91 -23.92 -64.17 -26.66
CA ALA A 91 -25.23 -63.98 -26.03
C ALA A 91 -25.20 -63.10 -24.76
N SER A 92 -24.05 -63.00 -24.09
CA SER A 92 -23.89 -62.20 -22.87
C SER A 92 -23.46 -60.75 -23.16
N ALA A 93 -22.82 -60.53 -24.31
CA ALA A 93 -22.22 -59.24 -24.66
C ALA A 93 -23.24 -58.11 -24.84
N GLY A 94 -24.48 -58.42 -25.25
CA GLY A 94 -25.53 -57.39 -25.35
C GLY A 94 -25.96 -56.79 -24.02
N GLN A 95 -25.97 -57.58 -22.93
CA GLN A 95 -26.24 -57.06 -21.59
C GLN A 95 -25.07 -56.21 -21.09
N VAL A 96 -23.83 -56.63 -21.38
CA VAL A 96 -22.61 -55.89 -21.04
C VAL A 96 -22.58 -54.55 -21.76
N GLU A 97 -22.86 -54.53 -23.08
CA GLU A 97 -22.94 -53.30 -23.87
C GLU A 97 -23.99 -52.33 -23.30
N GLN A 98 -25.19 -52.83 -22.97
CA GLN A 98 -26.25 -51.98 -22.42
C GLN A 98 -25.86 -51.39 -21.05
N ALA A 99 -25.23 -52.19 -20.18
CA ALA A 99 -24.75 -51.71 -18.88
C ALA A 99 -23.67 -50.64 -19.02
N GLN A 100 -22.72 -50.85 -19.93
CA GLN A 100 -21.64 -49.90 -20.27
C GLN A 100 -22.21 -48.58 -20.81
N ARG A 101 -23.13 -48.65 -21.79
CA ARG A 101 -23.80 -47.46 -22.35
C ARG A 101 -24.61 -46.69 -21.29
N SER A 102 -25.21 -47.38 -20.33
CA SER A 102 -25.91 -46.72 -19.21
C SER A 102 -24.94 -45.95 -18.31
N LYS A 103 -23.76 -46.50 -18.02
CA LYS A 103 -22.74 -45.81 -17.23
C LYS A 103 -22.15 -44.62 -17.96
N VAL A 104 -21.85 -44.75 -19.26
CA VAL A 104 -21.43 -43.61 -20.11
C VAL A 104 -22.42 -42.46 -19.99
N LYS A 105 -23.73 -42.75 -20.07
CA LYS A 105 -24.76 -41.72 -19.90
C LYS A 105 -24.71 -41.06 -18.52
N THR A 106 -24.53 -41.83 -17.45
CA THR A 106 -24.42 -41.28 -16.09
C THR A 106 -23.18 -40.41 -15.93
N LEU A 107 -22.01 -40.89 -16.37
CA LEU A 107 -20.75 -40.13 -16.32
C LEU A 107 -20.82 -38.87 -17.19
N PHE A 108 -21.48 -38.93 -18.34
CA PHE A 108 -21.66 -37.75 -19.19
C PHE A 108 -22.46 -36.65 -18.48
N VAL A 109 -23.53 -37.02 -17.75
CA VAL A 109 -24.29 -36.06 -16.94
C VAL A 109 -23.39 -35.44 -15.87
N GLU A 110 -22.60 -36.25 -15.16
CA GLU A 110 -21.66 -35.77 -14.14
C GLU A 110 -20.61 -34.81 -14.73
N VAL A 111 -20.01 -35.15 -15.88
CA VAL A 111 -19.08 -34.27 -16.60
C VAL A 111 -19.76 -32.96 -17.00
N SER A 112 -21.00 -33.03 -17.51
CA SER A 112 -21.75 -31.83 -17.92
C SER A 112 -22.11 -30.91 -16.75
N GLU A 113 -22.33 -31.45 -15.55
CA GLU A 113 -22.57 -30.67 -14.34
C GLU A 113 -21.30 -29.96 -13.87
N HIS A 114 -20.15 -30.66 -13.83
CA HIS A 114 -18.88 -30.06 -13.43
C HIS A 114 -18.37 -28.98 -14.40
N VAL A 115 -18.77 -29.02 -15.68
CA VAL A 115 -18.47 -27.95 -16.66
C VAL A 115 -19.09 -26.61 -16.24
N LEU A 116 -20.22 -26.62 -15.53
CA LEU A 116 -20.89 -25.39 -15.09
C LEU A 116 -20.05 -24.59 -14.09
N ASP A 117 -19.10 -25.24 -13.42
CA ASP A 117 -18.19 -24.60 -12.48
C ASP A 117 -16.99 -23.93 -13.19
N LEU A 118 -16.77 -24.21 -14.47
CA LEU A 118 -15.75 -23.55 -15.27
C LEU A 118 -16.21 -22.17 -15.79
N PRO A 119 -15.26 -21.26 -16.10
CA PRO A 119 -15.59 -20.00 -16.76
C PRO A 119 -16.33 -20.26 -18.09
N LYS A 120 -17.34 -19.43 -18.39
CA LYS A 120 -18.04 -19.50 -19.67
C LYS A 120 -17.08 -19.25 -20.82
N ASP A 121 -16.94 -20.24 -21.68
CA ASP A 121 -16.14 -20.19 -22.90
C ASP A 121 -16.94 -20.78 -24.06
N PRO A 122 -17.21 -20.02 -25.14
CA PRO A 122 -17.95 -20.51 -26.29
C PRO A 122 -17.32 -21.75 -26.95
N ARG A 123 -16.00 -21.95 -26.82
CA ARG A 123 -15.31 -23.12 -27.36
C ARG A 123 -15.60 -24.37 -26.53
N LEU A 124 -15.56 -24.25 -25.21
CA LEU A 124 -15.91 -25.33 -24.30
C LEU A 124 -17.39 -25.71 -24.46
N ASP A 125 -18.28 -24.73 -24.55
CA ASP A 125 -19.72 -24.96 -24.78
C ASP A 125 -19.95 -25.70 -26.12
N ALA A 126 -19.23 -25.33 -27.18
CA ALA A 126 -19.31 -25.99 -28.47
C ALA A 126 -18.76 -27.43 -28.41
N ALA A 127 -17.61 -27.64 -27.76
CA ALA A 127 -17.02 -28.95 -27.60
C ALA A 127 -17.93 -29.89 -26.78
N LEU A 128 -18.54 -29.40 -25.70
CA LEU A 128 -19.50 -30.16 -24.91
C LEU A 128 -20.74 -30.52 -25.73
N ALA A 129 -21.26 -29.62 -26.57
CA ALA A 129 -22.41 -29.89 -27.44
C ALA A 129 -22.09 -30.94 -28.52
N GLU A 130 -20.93 -30.85 -29.16
CA GLU A 130 -20.47 -31.85 -30.14
C GLU A 130 -20.23 -33.21 -29.49
N PHE A 131 -19.65 -33.22 -28.30
CA PHE A 131 -19.44 -34.43 -27.51
C PHE A 131 -20.77 -35.07 -27.07
N SER A 132 -21.72 -34.28 -26.57
CA SER A 132 -23.08 -34.73 -26.24
C SER A 132 -23.73 -35.44 -27.41
N LYS A 133 -23.67 -34.82 -28.59
CA LYS A 133 -24.24 -35.37 -29.81
C LYS A 133 -23.57 -36.69 -30.20
N ALA A 134 -22.24 -36.77 -30.11
CA ALA A 134 -21.50 -37.98 -30.44
C ALA A 134 -21.81 -39.15 -29.49
N VAL A 135 -21.98 -38.87 -28.18
CA VAL A 135 -22.41 -39.88 -27.19
C VAL A 135 -23.82 -40.38 -27.49
N GLU A 136 -24.75 -39.50 -27.86
CA GLU A 136 -26.11 -39.88 -28.27
C GLU A 136 -26.12 -40.74 -29.53
N GLU A 137 -25.31 -40.39 -30.53
CA GLU A 137 -25.17 -41.15 -31.78
C GLU A 137 -24.54 -42.53 -31.54
N SER A 138 -23.49 -42.60 -30.72
CA SER A 138 -22.87 -43.85 -30.26
C SER A 138 -23.87 -44.77 -29.58
N ALA A 139 -24.76 -44.23 -28.74
CA ALA A 139 -25.75 -45.03 -28.01
C ALA A 139 -26.82 -45.70 -28.88
N GLN A 140 -26.94 -45.34 -30.17
CA GLN A 140 -27.93 -45.92 -31.07
C GLN A 140 -27.56 -47.36 -31.47
N ALA A 141 -28.51 -48.28 -31.29
CA ALA A 141 -28.35 -49.66 -31.72
C ALA A 141 -28.12 -49.77 -33.24
N SER A 142 -27.18 -50.64 -33.63
CA SER A 142 -26.91 -51.02 -35.01
C SER A 142 -26.48 -52.48 -35.05
N ASP A 143 -26.87 -53.16 -36.13
CA ASP A 143 -26.43 -54.53 -36.45
C ASP A 143 -25.17 -54.53 -37.35
N ASP A 144 -24.84 -53.39 -37.96
CA ASP A 144 -23.59 -53.20 -38.69
C ASP A 144 -22.48 -52.76 -37.73
N ILE A 145 -21.46 -53.61 -37.58
CA ILE A 145 -20.34 -53.35 -36.68
C ILE A 145 -19.50 -52.16 -37.11
N ASN A 146 -19.36 -51.91 -38.42
CA ASN A 146 -18.58 -50.79 -38.92
C ASN A 146 -19.22 -49.46 -38.49
N VAL A 147 -20.56 -49.40 -38.50
CA VAL A 147 -21.31 -48.22 -38.04
C VAL A 147 -21.14 -48.00 -36.53
N VAL A 148 -21.20 -49.07 -35.72
CA VAL A 148 -20.99 -48.96 -34.27
C VAL A 148 -19.58 -48.46 -33.96
N VAL A 149 -18.56 -49.07 -34.57
CA VAL A 149 -17.16 -48.71 -34.37
C VAL A 149 -16.88 -47.28 -34.80
N GLN A 150 -17.43 -46.86 -35.94
CA GLN A 150 -17.26 -45.50 -36.44
C GLN A 150 -17.85 -44.48 -35.47
N ARG A 151 -19.07 -44.71 -34.96
CA ARG A 151 -19.73 -43.80 -34.01
C ARG A 151 -19.00 -43.72 -32.67
N ASP A 152 -18.57 -44.85 -32.14
CA ASP A 152 -17.82 -44.88 -30.88
C ASP A 152 -16.43 -44.22 -31.01
N THR A 153 -15.78 -44.37 -32.17
CA THR A 153 -14.53 -43.65 -32.47
C THR A 153 -14.77 -42.14 -32.48
N VAL A 154 -15.83 -41.67 -33.15
CA VAL A 154 -16.21 -40.25 -33.16
C VAL A 154 -16.54 -39.76 -31.74
N ALA A 155 -17.24 -40.55 -30.92
CA ALA A 155 -17.52 -40.19 -29.53
C ALA A 155 -16.26 -40.05 -28.68
N THR A 156 -15.29 -40.96 -28.88
CA THR A 156 -13.98 -40.93 -28.20
C THR A 156 -13.16 -39.72 -28.63
N ASP A 157 -13.11 -39.43 -29.94
CA ASP A 157 -12.41 -38.26 -30.48
C ASP A 157 -13.01 -36.95 -29.92
N LYS A 158 -14.35 -36.85 -29.86
CA LYS A 158 -15.03 -35.69 -29.29
C LYS A 158 -14.88 -35.56 -27.78
N ALA A 159 -14.78 -36.67 -27.05
CA ALA A 159 -14.46 -36.66 -25.63
C ALA A 159 -13.04 -36.10 -25.37
N MET A 160 -12.05 -36.51 -26.19
CA MET A 160 -10.68 -35.99 -26.11
C MET A 160 -10.58 -34.51 -26.49
N GLU A 161 -11.30 -34.06 -27.52
CA GLU A 161 -11.40 -32.64 -27.87
C GLU A 161 -12.02 -31.82 -26.73
N PHE A 162 -13.10 -32.32 -26.12
CA PHE A 162 -13.73 -31.70 -24.96
C PHE A 162 -12.77 -31.63 -23.76
N LEU A 163 -12.03 -32.70 -23.45
CA LEU A 163 -11.04 -32.71 -22.38
C LEU A 163 -9.93 -31.68 -22.61
N ALA A 164 -9.47 -31.55 -23.86
CA ALA A 164 -8.46 -30.55 -24.23
C ALA A 164 -8.96 -29.12 -24.04
N GLU A 165 -10.20 -28.81 -24.44
CA GLU A 165 -10.80 -27.50 -24.19
C GLU A 165 -11.06 -27.26 -22.69
N ALA A 166 -11.51 -28.26 -21.93
CA ALA A 166 -11.68 -28.15 -20.48
C ALA A 166 -10.33 -27.90 -19.76
N TYR A 167 -9.25 -28.53 -20.22
CA TYR A 167 -7.90 -28.30 -19.74
C TYR A 167 -7.40 -26.87 -20.02
N ILE A 168 -7.77 -26.30 -21.17
CA ILE A 168 -7.44 -24.91 -21.51
C ILE A 168 -8.28 -23.93 -20.69
N THR A 169 -9.61 -24.11 -20.64
CA THR A 169 -10.55 -23.20 -19.96
C THR A 169 -10.40 -23.20 -18.44
N SER A 170 -10.02 -24.33 -17.84
CA SER A 170 -9.65 -24.42 -16.42
C SER A 170 -8.41 -23.60 -16.04
N GLY A 171 -7.62 -23.19 -17.03
CA GLY A 171 -6.38 -22.44 -16.82
C GLY A 171 -5.18 -23.31 -16.47
N LEU A 172 -5.33 -24.64 -16.42
CA LEU A 172 -4.23 -25.56 -16.16
C LEU A 172 -3.12 -25.47 -17.22
N TYR A 173 -3.50 -25.20 -18.47
CA TYR A 173 -2.56 -24.96 -19.56
C TYR A 173 -1.76 -23.64 -19.43
N LEU A 174 -2.30 -22.65 -18.71
CA LEU A 174 -1.75 -21.29 -18.59
C LEU A 174 -1.26 -20.96 -17.18
N ASP A 175 -1.09 -21.97 -16.33
CA ASP A 175 -0.65 -21.75 -14.97
C ASP A 175 0.83 -21.31 -14.93
N ASN A 176 1.14 -20.39 -14.01
CA ASN A 176 2.48 -19.83 -13.87
C ASN A 176 3.41 -20.71 -13.03
N ASP A 177 2.89 -21.75 -12.37
CA ASP A 177 3.67 -22.74 -11.62
C ASP A 177 4.00 -23.94 -12.52
N GLU A 178 5.29 -24.09 -12.85
CA GLU A 178 5.80 -25.14 -13.77
C GLU A 178 5.39 -26.55 -13.35
N ARG A 179 5.34 -26.82 -12.03
CA ARG A 179 4.99 -28.15 -11.51
C ARG A 179 3.51 -28.46 -11.68
N THR A 180 2.63 -27.52 -11.33
CA THR A 180 1.19 -27.68 -11.51
C THR A 180 0.84 -27.80 -12.99
N LEU A 181 1.49 -27.02 -13.85
CA LEU A 181 1.35 -27.12 -15.30
C LEU A 181 1.81 -28.49 -15.84
N SER A 182 2.96 -28.98 -15.39
CA SER A 182 3.50 -30.28 -15.84
C SER A 182 2.63 -31.46 -15.36
N LEU A 183 2.14 -31.40 -14.12
CA LEU A 183 1.17 -32.38 -13.60
C LEU A 183 -0.14 -32.35 -14.40
N GLY A 184 -0.65 -31.16 -14.68
CA GLY A 184 -1.82 -30.97 -15.53
C GLY A 184 -1.63 -31.56 -16.93
N GLU A 185 -0.47 -31.37 -17.55
CA GLU A 185 -0.16 -31.96 -18.86
C GLU A 185 -0.14 -33.50 -18.80
N VAL A 186 0.46 -34.08 -17.76
CA VAL A 186 0.47 -35.54 -17.56
C VAL A 186 -0.97 -36.07 -17.44
N ILE A 187 -1.76 -35.51 -16.53
CA ILE A 187 -3.08 -36.03 -16.15
C ILE A 187 -4.15 -35.73 -17.21
N ALA A 188 -4.17 -34.52 -17.78
CA ALA A 188 -5.23 -34.09 -18.70
C ALA A 188 -4.94 -34.40 -20.18
N LYS A 189 -3.68 -34.72 -20.54
CA LYS A 189 -3.28 -34.91 -21.93
C LYS A 189 -2.52 -36.21 -22.18
N GLN A 190 -1.41 -36.44 -21.49
CA GLN A 190 -0.52 -37.55 -21.84
C GLN A 190 -1.10 -38.92 -21.45
N LEU A 191 -1.61 -39.09 -20.22
CA LEU A 191 -2.19 -40.37 -19.79
C LEU A 191 -3.48 -40.72 -20.54
N PRO A 192 -4.45 -39.80 -20.76
CA PRO A 192 -5.65 -40.11 -21.54
C PRO A 192 -5.34 -40.45 -23.00
N LEU A 193 -4.40 -39.73 -23.62
CA LEU A 193 -3.96 -40.04 -24.98
C LEU A 193 -3.34 -41.44 -25.06
N LEU A 194 -2.51 -41.81 -24.10
CA LEU A 194 -1.89 -43.14 -24.05
C LEU A 194 -2.94 -44.24 -23.90
N LEU A 195 -3.94 -44.06 -23.03
CA LEU A 195 -5.07 -45.00 -22.88
C LEU A 195 -5.89 -45.14 -24.17
N ASP A 196 -6.12 -44.04 -24.91
CA ASP A 196 -6.79 -44.08 -26.22
C ASP A 196 -5.96 -44.89 -27.24
N ARG A 197 -4.65 -44.63 -27.35
CA ARG A 197 -3.77 -45.37 -28.28
C ARG A 197 -3.70 -46.86 -27.93
N MET A 198 -3.63 -47.21 -26.65
CA MET A 198 -3.68 -48.59 -26.18
C MET A 198 -5.02 -49.26 -26.56
N THR A 199 -6.14 -48.57 -26.36
CA THR A 199 -7.47 -49.05 -26.75
C THR A 199 -7.55 -49.35 -28.25
N ARG A 200 -7.06 -48.44 -29.11
CA ARG A 200 -7.07 -48.65 -30.56
C ARG A 200 -6.22 -49.86 -30.96
N MET A 201 -5.05 -50.02 -30.34
CA MET A 201 -4.19 -51.17 -30.56
C MET A 201 -4.86 -52.48 -30.16
N GLU A 202 -5.48 -52.54 -28.98
CA GLU A 202 -6.19 -53.74 -28.51
C GLU A 202 -7.30 -54.14 -29.49
N VAL A 203 -8.09 -53.16 -29.93
CA VAL A 203 -9.18 -53.35 -30.89
C VAL A 203 -8.68 -53.92 -32.22
N LEU A 204 -7.59 -53.37 -32.77
CA LEU A 204 -6.97 -53.85 -34.01
C LEU A 204 -6.39 -55.25 -33.84
N ALA A 205 -5.62 -55.48 -32.78
CA ALA A 205 -5.00 -56.77 -32.51
C ALA A 205 -6.05 -57.88 -32.29
N LYS A 206 -7.15 -57.58 -31.58
CA LYS A 206 -8.25 -58.53 -31.38
C LYS A 206 -8.96 -58.87 -32.69
N LEU A 207 -9.13 -57.90 -33.59
CA LEU A 207 -9.72 -58.14 -34.92
C LEU A 207 -8.91 -59.15 -35.72
N VAL A 208 -7.58 -59.03 -35.69
CA VAL A 208 -6.66 -59.97 -36.35
C VAL A 208 -6.71 -61.35 -35.71
N ILE A 209 -6.78 -61.41 -34.37
CA ILE A 209 -6.86 -62.67 -33.63
C ILE A 209 -8.16 -63.42 -33.96
N GLU A 210 -9.29 -62.72 -33.99
CA GLU A 210 -10.60 -63.29 -34.33
C GLU A 210 -10.69 -63.68 -35.82
N GLY A 211 -10.06 -62.92 -36.70
CA GLY A 211 -9.92 -63.25 -38.12
C GLY A 211 -9.04 -64.47 -38.39
N GLY A 212 -8.16 -64.84 -37.46
CA GLY A 212 -7.32 -66.03 -37.51
C GLY A 212 -6.15 -65.97 -38.49
N ALA A 213 -5.97 -64.86 -39.20
CA ALA A 213 -4.89 -64.63 -40.16
C ALA A 213 -4.48 -63.15 -40.15
N VAL A 214 -3.18 -62.90 -40.35
CA VAL A 214 -2.61 -61.54 -40.35
C VAL A 214 -2.40 -61.07 -41.79
N TRP A 215 -3.22 -60.13 -42.28
CA TRP A 215 -3.11 -59.57 -43.62
C TRP A 215 -2.09 -58.43 -43.72
N VAL A 216 -1.75 -58.01 -44.94
CA VAL A 216 -0.81 -56.89 -45.15
C VAL A 216 -1.36 -55.59 -44.59
N GLU A 217 -2.65 -55.31 -44.79
CA GLU A 217 -3.34 -54.13 -44.24
C GLU A 217 -3.27 -54.12 -42.71
N ASP A 218 -3.60 -55.24 -42.06
CA ASP A 218 -3.54 -55.38 -40.60
C ASP A 218 -2.14 -55.11 -40.04
N ARG A 219 -1.09 -55.60 -40.73
CA ARG A 219 0.30 -55.36 -40.33
C ARG A 219 0.64 -53.88 -40.41
N ILE A 220 0.16 -53.18 -41.42
CA ILE A 220 0.36 -51.72 -41.57
C ILE A 220 -0.33 -50.98 -40.44
N ASP A 221 -1.60 -51.30 -40.17
CA ASP A 221 -2.41 -50.62 -39.14
C ASP A 221 -1.87 -50.87 -37.73
N ILE A 222 -1.51 -52.12 -37.40
CA ILE A 222 -0.92 -52.46 -36.10
C ILE A 222 0.48 -51.83 -35.97
N SER A 223 1.30 -51.82 -37.02
CA SER A 223 2.62 -51.15 -36.97
C SER A 223 2.49 -49.62 -36.85
N ALA A 224 1.41 -49.04 -37.36
CA ALA A 224 1.11 -47.62 -37.16
C ALA A 224 0.70 -47.36 -35.70
N ALA A 225 -0.21 -48.17 -35.15
CA ALA A 225 -0.62 -48.08 -33.75
C ALA A 225 0.55 -48.30 -32.77
N ASP A 226 1.50 -49.19 -33.10
CA ASP A 226 2.70 -49.44 -32.29
C ASP A 226 3.56 -48.16 -32.18
N ARG A 227 3.79 -47.49 -33.31
CA ARG A 227 4.51 -46.21 -33.36
C ARG A 227 3.77 -45.10 -32.63
N ASP A 228 2.44 -45.05 -32.72
CA ASP A 228 1.63 -44.07 -32.00
C ASP A 228 1.75 -44.24 -30.48
N ILE A 229 1.70 -45.49 -29.97
CA ILE A 229 1.90 -45.78 -28.54
C ILE A 229 3.32 -45.41 -28.12
N ALA A 230 4.33 -45.81 -28.90
CA ALA A 230 5.73 -45.47 -28.60
C ALA A 230 5.95 -43.95 -28.56
N GLY A 231 5.30 -43.20 -29.45
CA GLY A 231 5.27 -41.74 -29.44
C GLY A 231 4.61 -41.18 -28.17
N ALA A 232 3.44 -41.68 -27.80
CA ALA A 232 2.74 -41.26 -26.58
C ALA A 232 3.55 -41.54 -25.30
N VAL A 233 4.24 -42.68 -25.22
CA VAL A 233 5.17 -42.99 -24.10
C VAL A 233 6.34 -42.01 -24.08
N SER A 234 6.95 -41.71 -25.24
CA SER A 234 8.03 -40.73 -25.31
C SER A 234 7.57 -39.32 -24.91
N ASP A 235 6.33 -38.95 -25.21
CA ASP A 235 5.75 -37.66 -24.83
C ASP A 235 5.46 -37.59 -23.33
N LEU A 236 4.94 -38.68 -22.75
CA LEU A 236 4.78 -38.85 -21.32
C LEU A 236 6.14 -38.74 -20.61
N ASP A 237 7.17 -39.42 -21.11
CA ASP A 237 8.52 -39.35 -20.55
C ASP A 237 9.08 -37.91 -20.56
N ARG A 238 8.88 -37.17 -21.67
CA ARG A 238 9.26 -35.75 -21.74
C ARG A 238 8.50 -34.87 -20.75
N ALA A 239 7.20 -35.12 -20.54
CA ALA A 239 6.41 -34.39 -19.57
C ALA A 239 6.85 -34.71 -18.13
N MET A 240 7.11 -35.99 -17.84
CA MET A 240 7.63 -36.47 -16.56
C MET A 240 9.00 -35.90 -16.22
N HIS A 241 9.89 -35.75 -17.20
CA HIS A 241 11.22 -35.16 -17.00
C HIS A 241 11.18 -33.69 -16.55
N ARG A 242 10.08 -32.95 -16.79
CA ARG A 242 9.90 -31.56 -16.31
C ARG A 242 9.51 -31.49 -14.83
N LEU A 243 9.10 -32.60 -14.23
CA LEU A 243 8.83 -32.70 -12.80
C LEU A 243 10.16 -32.98 -12.06
N GLU A 244 10.73 -31.97 -11.37
CA GLU A 244 12.00 -32.08 -10.60
C GLU A 244 11.89 -32.83 -9.24
N PRO A 245 12.95 -33.49 -8.74
CA PRO A 245 13.95 -34.28 -9.46
C PRO A 245 13.72 -35.80 -9.31
N GLN A 246 14.27 -36.53 -10.28
CA GLN A 246 14.15 -37.98 -10.48
C GLN A 246 14.31 -38.81 -9.20
N GLY A 247 13.30 -39.64 -8.93
CA GLY A 247 13.23 -40.51 -7.76
C GLY A 247 11.91 -40.37 -7.01
N GLY A 248 11.50 -41.45 -6.35
CA GLY A 248 10.26 -41.49 -5.59
C GLY A 248 9.08 -42.04 -6.41
N VAL A 249 7.91 -42.01 -5.77
CA VAL A 249 6.74 -42.81 -6.16
C VAL A 249 6.29 -42.58 -7.61
N MET A 250 6.43 -41.35 -8.12
CA MET A 250 6.00 -41.02 -9.49
C MET A 250 6.97 -41.54 -10.56
N THR A 251 8.29 -41.51 -10.30
CA THR A 251 9.30 -42.13 -11.18
C THR A 251 9.18 -43.65 -11.16
N ASP A 252 8.93 -44.24 -10.00
CA ASP A 252 8.71 -45.69 -9.88
C ASP A 252 7.44 -46.12 -10.64
N ALA A 253 6.37 -45.35 -10.53
CA ALA A 253 5.13 -45.58 -11.27
C ALA A 253 5.31 -45.41 -12.79
N GLN A 254 6.07 -44.41 -13.24
CA GLN A 254 6.43 -44.28 -14.66
C GLN A 254 7.23 -45.49 -15.14
N GLY A 255 8.21 -45.97 -14.36
CA GLY A 255 8.97 -47.18 -14.70
C GLY A 255 8.08 -48.42 -14.86
N LEU A 256 6.99 -48.54 -14.08
CA LEU A 256 5.98 -49.58 -14.26
C LEU A 256 5.19 -49.39 -15.56
N VAL A 257 4.81 -48.16 -15.91
CA VAL A 257 4.15 -47.83 -17.19
C VAL A 257 5.04 -48.26 -18.35
N ASP A 258 6.30 -47.84 -18.37
CA ASP A 258 7.26 -48.16 -19.42
C ASP A 258 7.47 -49.68 -19.55
N ALA A 259 7.62 -50.39 -18.43
CA ALA A 259 7.84 -51.83 -18.42
C ALA A 259 6.63 -52.60 -18.97
N ASN A 260 5.42 -52.25 -18.55
CA ASN A 260 4.21 -52.97 -18.99
C ASN A 260 3.83 -52.64 -20.44
N ILE A 261 4.00 -51.39 -20.88
CA ILE A 261 3.77 -51.04 -22.29
C ILE A 261 4.78 -51.73 -23.19
N LYS A 262 6.07 -51.76 -22.79
CA LYS A 262 7.09 -52.52 -23.53
C LYS A 262 6.75 -54.02 -23.60
N ALA A 263 6.20 -54.60 -22.54
CA ALA A 263 5.73 -55.98 -22.54
C ALA A 263 4.57 -56.19 -23.53
N LEU A 264 3.60 -55.27 -23.56
CA LEU A 264 2.48 -55.31 -24.50
C LEU A 264 2.94 -55.19 -25.96
N LEU A 265 3.73 -54.16 -26.28
CA LEU A 265 4.25 -53.97 -27.64
C LEU A 265 5.14 -55.13 -28.06
N GLY A 266 5.99 -55.64 -27.16
CA GLY A 266 6.81 -56.82 -27.42
C GLY A 266 5.99 -58.10 -27.64
N LEU A 267 4.86 -58.27 -26.96
CA LEU A 267 3.95 -59.40 -27.17
C LEU A 267 3.33 -59.35 -28.57
N ILE A 268 2.81 -58.19 -28.98
CA ILE A 268 2.22 -57.97 -30.30
C ILE A 268 3.27 -58.12 -31.40
N GLN A 269 4.44 -57.48 -31.23
CA GLN A 269 5.54 -57.58 -32.16
C GLN A 269 5.96 -59.04 -32.38
N ASN A 270 6.25 -59.78 -31.32
CA ASN A 270 6.81 -61.13 -31.44
C ASN A 270 5.78 -62.19 -31.87
N LYS A 271 4.53 -62.12 -31.37
CA LYS A 271 3.53 -63.19 -31.56
C LYS A 271 2.49 -62.90 -32.65
N LEU A 272 2.45 -61.67 -33.18
CA LEU A 272 1.52 -61.27 -34.23
C LEU A 272 2.26 -60.72 -35.46
N LEU A 273 3.17 -59.75 -35.29
CA LEU A 273 3.86 -59.11 -36.43
C LEU A 273 5.05 -59.92 -36.97
N ASP A 274 5.93 -60.45 -36.11
CA ASP A 274 7.13 -61.16 -36.57
C ASP A 274 6.91 -62.67 -36.74
N ALA A 275 5.77 -63.18 -36.26
CA ALA A 275 5.44 -64.59 -36.34
C ALA A 275 5.02 -64.99 -37.78
N GLU A 276 5.54 -66.14 -38.24
CA GLU A 276 5.18 -66.74 -39.54
C GLU A 276 3.71 -67.20 -39.56
N GLU A 277 3.21 -67.68 -38.41
CA GLU A 277 1.81 -67.99 -38.14
C GLU A 277 1.33 -67.22 -36.91
N LEU A 278 0.04 -66.89 -36.83
CA LEU A 278 -0.54 -66.18 -35.69
C LEU A 278 -0.43 -67.02 -34.41
N GLN A 279 0.36 -66.55 -33.43
CA GLN A 279 0.59 -67.23 -32.14
C GLN A 279 -0.04 -66.52 -30.95
N LEU A 280 -0.49 -65.27 -31.14
CA LEU A 280 -1.08 -64.47 -30.07
C LEU A 280 -2.53 -64.91 -29.81
N THR A 281 -2.86 -65.19 -28.55
CA THR A 281 -4.24 -65.50 -28.14
C THR A 281 -4.96 -64.29 -27.55
N ALA A 282 -6.29 -64.27 -27.65
CA ALA A 282 -7.11 -63.18 -27.10
C ALA A 282 -6.95 -63.03 -25.57
N THR A 283 -6.75 -64.14 -24.85
CA THR A 283 -6.54 -64.12 -23.39
C THR A 283 -5.18 -63.56 -23.00
N GLU A 284 -4.12 -63.91 -23.73
CA GLU A 284 -2.78 -63.35 -23.49
C GLU A 284 -2.73 -61.85 -23.77
N LEU A 285 -3.35 -61.41 -24.88
CA LEU A 285 -3.50 -60.00 -25.21
C LEU A 285 -4.24 -59.27 -24.10
N ALA A 286 -5.45 -59.72 -23.73
CA ALA A 286 -6.27 -59.08 -22.71
C ALA A 286 -5.57 -58.98 -21.35
N THR A 287 -4.84 -60.03 -20.93
CA THR A 287 -4.12 -60.03 -19.65
C THR A 287 -2.97 -59.02 -19.63
N THR A 288 -2.17 -58.99 -20.69
CA THR A 288 -0.99 -58.11 -20.78
C THR A 288 -1.40 -56.65 -20.94
N ASP A 289 -2.43 -56.42 -21.75
CA ASP A 289 -3.03 -55.11 -21.95
C ASP A 289 -3.67 -54.57 -20.65
N GLN A 290 -4.38 -55.41 -19.90
CA GLN A 290 -4.93 -55.05 -18.59
C GLN A 290 -3.82 -54.64 -17.59
N GLN A 291 -2.68 -55.33 -17.58
CA GLN A 291 -1.53 -54.97 -16.73
C GLN A 291 -0.94 -53.61 -17.13
N ALA A 292 -0.84 -53.33 -18.44
CA ALA A 292 -0.38 -52.04 -18.93
C ALA A 292 -1.35 -50.91 -18.54
N ARG A 293 -2.66 -51.09 -18.68
CA ARG A 293 -3.65 -50.09 -18.24
C ARG A 293 -3.61 -49.86 -16.74
N GLN A 294 -3.47 -50.93 -15.95
CA GLN A 294 -3.32 -50.81 -14.50
C GLN A 294 -2.11 -49.97 -14.10
N ALA A 295 -0.98 -50.09 -14.82
CA ALA A 295 0.18 -49.24 -14.59
C ALA A 295 -0.12 -47.76 -14.90
N VAL A 296 -0.82 -47.48 -16.01
CA VAL A 296 -1.21 -46.10 -16.40
C VAL A 296 -2.17 -45.49 -15.36
N HIS A 297 -3.20 -46.23 -14.92
CA HIS A 297 -4.08 -45.78 -13.84
C HIS A 297 -3.35 -45.63 -12.50
N GLY A 298 -2.37 -46.49 -12.22
CA GLY A 298 -1.53 -46.36 -11.03
C GLY A 298 -0.77 -45.04 -11.02
N LEU A 299 -0.18 -44.65 -12.16
CA LEU A 299 0.49 -43.35 -12.31
C LEU A 299 -0.50 -42.18 -12.16
N MET A 300 -1.68 -42.28 -12.76
CA MET A 300 -2.75 -41.28 -12.62
C MET A 300 -3.20 -41.11 -11.16
N ALA A 301 -3.41 -42.22 -10.44
CA ALA A 301 -3.81 -42.25 -9.03
C ALA A 301 -2.74 -41.68 -8.08
N ILE A 302 -1.50 -41.52 -8.53
CA ILE A 302 -0.43 -40.82 -7.83
C ILE A 302 -0.40 -39.34 -8.25
N ALA A 303 -0.51 -39.07 -9.54
CA ALA A 303 -0.42 -37.73 -10.11
C ALA A 303 -1.55 -36.81 -9.64
N GLU A 304 -2.79 -37.30 -9.61
CA GLU A 304 -3.97 -36.53 -9.22
C GLU A 304 -3.90 -36.01 -7.78
N PRO A 305 -3.67 -36.84 -6.74
CA PRO A 305 -3.53 -36.33 -5.37
C PRO A 305 -2.36 -35.37 -5.20
N LEU A 306 -1.24 -35.57 -5.93
CA LEU A 306 -0.10 -34.65 -5.90
C LEU A 306 -0.48 -33.28 -6.45
N MET A 307 -1.21 -33.25 -7.56
CA MET A 307 -1.71 -32.01 -8.15
C MET A 307 -2.72 -31.32 -7.23
N ARG A 308 -3.66 -32.07 -6.65
CA ARG A 308 -4.63 -31.56 -5.67
C ARG A 308 -3.95 -30.95 -4.45
N ALA A 309 -3.03 -31.69 -3.83
CA ALA A 309 -2.27 -31.22 -2.67
C ALA A 309 -1.48 -29.94 -2.99
N ARG A 310 -0.93 -29.84 -4.21
CA ARG A 310 -0.20 -28.65 -4.67
C ARG A 310 -1.11 -27.43 -4.84
N ILE A 311 -2.29 -27.61 -5.44
CA ILE A 311 -3.29 -26.54 -5.59
C ILE A 311 -3.79 -26.09 -4.22
N GLU A 312 -4.05 -27.01 -3.29
CA GLU A 312 -4.48 -26.71 -1.91
C GLU A 312 -3.39 -25.98 -1.11
N GLU A 313 -2.13 -26.38 -1.22
CA GLU A 313 -1.00 -25.70 -0.60
C GLU A 313 -0.89 -24.25 -1.09
N ARG A 314 -0.99 -24.03 -2.40
CA ARG A 314 -0.94 -22.70 -3.02
C ARG A 314 -2.13 -21.84 -2.59
N ASP A 315 -3.33 -22.40 -2.54
CA ASP A 315 -4.53 -21.71 -2.07
C ASP A 315 -4.44 -21.30 -0.60
N ALA A 316 -3.93 -22.18 0.26
CA ALA A 316 -3.66 -21.87 1.66
C ALA A 316 -2.62 -20.73 1.80
N ASN A 317 -1.54 -20.79 1.04
CA ASN A 317 -0.48 -19.77 1.04
C ASN A 317 -0.97 -18.41 0.51
N ALA A 318 -1.74 -18.39 -0.58
CA ALA A 318 -2.33 -17.18 -1.13
C ALA A 318 -3.36 -16.57 -0.16
N THR A 319 -4.18 -17.41 0.49
CA THR A 319 -5.14 -16.97 1.51
C THR A 319 -4.44 -16.40 2.76
N ALA A 320 -3.37 -17.06 3.22
CA ALA A 320 -2.56 -16.57 4.34
C ALA A 320 -1.87 -15.25 3.99
N THR A 321 -1.30 -15.14 2.80
CA THR A 321 -0.69 -13.90 2.28
C THR A 321 -1.72 -12.78 2.21
N ARG A 322 -2.93 -13.04 1.70
CA ARG A 322 -4.03 -12.07 1.68
C ARG A 322 -4.34 -11.56 3.09
N ARG A 323 -4.50 -12.47 4.06
CA ARG A 323 -4.78 -12.10 5.45
C ARG A 323 -3.66 -11.26 6.06
N PHE A 324 -2.41 -11.66 5.84
CA PHE A 324 -1.24 -10.93 6.35
C PHE A 324 -1.15 -9.52 5.75
N VAL A 325 -1.30 -9.39 4.42
CA VAL A 325 -1.29 -8.10 3.73
C VAL A 325 -2.41 -7.19 4.22
N VAL A 326 -3.65 -7.69 4.33
CA VAL A 326 -4.79 -6.90 4.83
C VAL A 326 -4.57 -6.45 6.27
N LEU A 327 -4.17 -7.35 7.17
CA LEU A 327 -3.91 -7.02 8.58
C LEU A 327 -2.72 -6.05 8.71
N GLY A 328 -1.67 -6.23 7.92
CA GLY A 328 -0.51 -5.34 7.88
C GLY A 328 -0.88 -3.93 7.42
N ILE A 329 -1.69 -3.81 6.37
CA ILE A 329 -2.21 -2.52 5.88
C ILE A 329 -3.08 -1.85 6.95
N LEU A 330 -4.02 -2.58 7.56
CA LEU A 330 -4.88 -2.04 8.61
C LEU A 330 -4.06 -1.58 9.83
N GLY A 331 -3.08 -2.37 10.25
CA GLY A 331 -2.18 -2.01 11.35
C GLY A 331 -1.34 -0.77 11.04
N MET A 332 -0.77 -0.69 9.85
CA MET A 332 0.05 0.45 9.43
C MET A 332 -0.78 1.73 9.27
N LEU A 333 -1.99 1.63 8.70
CA LEU A 333 -2.92 2.75 8.61
C LEU A 333 -3.37 3.23 9.99
N ALA A 334 -3.66 2.32 10.92
CA ALA A 334 -4.04 2.66 12.29
C ALA A 334 -2.90 3.36 13.03
N LEU A 335 -1.67 2.82 12.94
CA LEU A 335 -0.48 3.42 13.54
C LEU A 335 -0.18 4.80 12.94
N SER A 336 -0.20 4.93 11.61
CA SER A 336 0.02 6.19 10.92
C SER A 336 -1.03 7.23 11.31
N THR A 337 -2.31 6.84 11.38
CA THR A 337 -3.40 7.74 11.81
C THR A 337 -3.20 8.18 13.26
N TYR A 338 -2.84 7.25 14.17
CA TYR A 338 -2.58 7.57 15.57
C TYR A 338 -1.43 8.57 15.73
N LEU A 339 -0.27 8.30 15.11
CA LEU A 339 0.90 9.18 15.15
C LEU A 339 0.59 10.54 14.53
N PHE A 340 -0.18 10.57 13.44
CA PHE A 340 -0.55 11.81 12.77
C PHE A 340 -1.50 12.68 13.60
N LEU A 341 -2.48 12.07 14.29
CA LEU A 341 -3.35 12.79 15.23
C LEU A 341 -2.54 13.37 16.39
N GLY A 342 -1.63 12.58 16.97
CA GLY A 342 -0.72 13.04 18.02
C GLY A 342 0.17 14.20 17.56
N PHE A 343 0.70 14.11 16.34
CA PHE A 343 1.48 15.18 15.71
C PHE A 343 0.66 16.48 15.53
N ILE A 344 -0.55 16.40 14.96
CA ILE A 344 -1.42 17.59 14.82
C ILE A 344 -1.69 18.22 16.18
N GLN A 345 -2.00 17.41 17.19
CA GLN A 345 -2.30 17.89 18.53
C GLN A 345 -1.09 18.58 19.16
N SER A 346 0.09 17.95 19.10
CA SER A 346 1.34 18.50 19.62
C SER A 346 1.68 19.84 18.97
N VAL A 347 1.70 19.90 17.63
CA VAL A 347 2.05 21.13 16.90
C VAL A 347 1.03 22.24 17.15
N SER A 348 -0.27 21.91 17.10
CA SER A 348 -1.33 22.91 17.29
C SER A 348 -1.29 23.50 18.69
N GLN A 349 -1.02 22.69 19.72
CA GLN A 349 -0.94 23.14 21.11
C GLN A 349 0.28 24.05 21.32
N SER A 350 1.46 23.64 20.85
CA SER A 350 2.69 24.44 20.96
C SER A 350 2.55 25.80 20.27
N VAL A 351 2.01 25.83 19.04
CA VAL A 351 1.77 27.08 18.30
C VAL A 351 0.78 27.98 19.04
N ALA A 352 -0.29 27.43 19.61
CA ALA A 352 -1.26 28.20 20.39
C ALA A 352 -0.62 28.82 21.65
N THR A 353 0.16 28.03 22.41
CA THR A 353 0.86 28.53 23.61
C THR A 353 1.87 29.63 23.30
N ILE A 354 2.62 29.50 22.20
CA ILE A 354 3.55 30.55 21.74
C ILE A 354 2.78 31.81 21.35
N ALA A 355 1.68 31.67 20.60
CA ALA A 355 0.86 32.81 20.19
C ALA A 355 0.23 33.55 21.39
N ASP A 356 -0.27 32.81 22.38
CA ASP A 356 -0.82 33.38 23.61
C ASP A 356 0.27 34.11 24.43
N THR A 357 1.46 33.53 24.53
CA THR A 357 2.61 34.16 25.20
C THR A 357 3.02 35.46 24.50
N ALA A 358 3.04 35.47 23.17
CA ALA A 358 3.33 36.67 22.39
C ALA A 358 2.29 37.78 22.62
N LYS A 359 1.01 37.39 22.71
CA LYS A 359 -0.10 38.31 23.01
C LYS A 359 0.03 38.89 24.41
N ASP A 360 0.35 38.08 25.41
CA ASP A 360 0.57 38.53 26.78
C ASP A 360 1.74 39.51 26.87
N LEU A 361 2.85 39.22 26.18
CA LEU A 361 4.01 40.10 26.10
C LEU A 361 3.64 41.46 25.49
N ALA A 362 2.86 41.47 24.41
CA ALA A 362 2.36 42.70 23.79
C ALA A 362 1.41 43.51 24.70
N GLN A 363 0.76 42.85 25.66
CA GLN A 363 -0.11 43.47 26.67
C GLN A 363 0.63 43.85 27.96
N GLY A 364 1.94 43.65 28.04
CA GLY A 364 2.75 43.94 29.23
C GLY A 364 2.64 42.89 30.35
N ILE A 365 2.11 41.70 30.05
CA ILE A 365 1.99 40.59 30.98
C ILE A 365 3.22 39.68 30.81
N PHE A 366 4.18 39.78 31.74
CA PHE A 366 5.46 39.05 31.62
C PHE A 366 5.48 37.75 32.44
N ARG A 367 4.98 36.64 31.87
CA ARG A 367 4.94 35.31 32.53
C ARG A 367 6.32 34.73 32.82
N GLU A 368 6.51 34.18 34.02
CA GLU A 368 7.80 33.63 34.48
C GLU A 368 8.38 32.56 33.53
N ARG A 369 7.55 31.69 32.97
CA ARG A 369 7.96 30.62 32.04
C ARG A 369 6.99 30.44 30.87
N VAL A 370 7.54 30.06 29.71
CA VAL A 370 6.77 29.64 28.53
C VAL A 370 6.60 28.12 28.56
N ALA A 371 5.38 27.64 28.78
CA ALA A 371 5.07 26.22 28.99
C ALA A 371 4.99 25.43 27.67
N VAL A 372 6.09 25.37 26.92
CA VAL A 372 6.24 24.51 25.73
C VAL A 372 7.25 23.42 26.05
N ASP A 373 6.76 22.19 26.23
CA ASP A 373 7.55 21.00 26.57
C ASP A 373 7.76 20.13 25.31
N THR A 374 8.41 20.71 24.30
CA THR A 374 8.83 20.01 23.09
C THR A 374 10.36 20.01 22.96
N ARG A 375 10.90 19.19 22.05
CA ARG A 375 12.35 19.10 21.76
C ARG A 375 12.68 19.50 20.32
N ASP A 376 11.82 20.32 19.72
CA ASP A 376 11.86 20.74 18.32
C ASP A 376 12.03 22.27 18.22
N GLU A 377 11.91 22.82 17.01
CA GLU A 377 12.02 24.25 16.74
C GLU A 377 11.03 25.10 17.55
N MET A 378 9.90 24.52 17.99
CA MET A 378 8.94 25.23 18.84
C MET A 378 9.54 25.56 20.21
N ARG A 379 10.40 24.69 20.77
CA ARG A 379 11.12 25.00 22.01
C ARG A 379 12.10 26.14 21.83
N THR A 380 12.81 26.19 20.70
CA THR A 380 13.75 27.28 20.39
C THR A 380 13.04 28.64 20.32
N ILE A 381 11.83 28.66 19.73
CA ILE A 381 10.99 29.87 19.69
C ILE A 381 10.51 30.25 21.09
N ALA A 382 10.06 29.26 21.89
CA ALA A 382 9.64 29.48 23.27
C ALA A 382 10.77 30.03 24.15
N ASP A 383 11.98 29.47 24.04
CA ASP A 383 13.19 29.94 24.73
C ASP A 383 13.52 31.40 24.37
N SER A 384 13.39 31.74 23.09
CA SER A 384 13.61 33.11 22.61
C SER A 384 12.58 34.09 23.19
N MET A 385 11.30 33.70 23.26
CA MET A 385 10.26 34.51 23.92
C MET A 385 10.46 34.63 25.43
N GLU A 386 10.92 33.56 26.08
CA GLU A 386 11.26 33.55 27.50
C GLU A 386 12.40 34.53 27.80
N ALA A 387 13.43 34.57 26.96
CA ALA A 387 14.52 35.54 27.05
C ALA A 387 14.04 36.98 26.93
N VAL A 388 13.14 37.28 25.97
CA VAL A 388 12.55 38.62 25.82
C VAL A 388 11.72 39.01 27.04
N GLY A 389 10.87 38.10 27.53
CA GLY A 389 10.06 38.33 28.74
C GLY A 389 10.91 38.56 30.00
N SER A 390 12.01 37.81 30.13
CA SER A 390 12.97 37.96 31.23
C SER A 390 13.65 39.33 31.22
N ALA A 391 14.11 39.79 30.05
CA ALA A 391 14.73 41.12 29.90
C ALA A 391 13.77 42.25 30.29
N LEU A 392 12.50 42.17 29.85
CA LEU A 392 11.47 43.15 30.20
C LEU A 392 11.11 43.14 31.70
N ARG A 393 11.01 41.96 32.33
CA ARG A 393 10.82 41.86 33.80
C ARG A 393 11.99 42.48 34.55
N GLY A 394 13.22 42.15 34.15
CA GLY A 394 14.43 42.68 34.78
C GLY A 394 14.45 44.21 34.73
N PHE A 395 14.11 44.78 33.57
CA PHE A 395 14.02 46.23 33.38
C PHE A 395 12.95 46.86 34.27
N ALA A 396 11.73 46.31 34.28
CA ALA A 396 10.61 46.81 35.08
C ALA A 396 10.90 46.74 36.60
N ALA A 397 11.50 45.64 37.05
CA ALA A 397 11.89 45.46 38.44
C ALA A 397 12.97 46.47 38.86
N ALA A 398 14.01 46.65 38.04
CA ALA A 398 15.07 47.60 38.33
C ALA A 398 14.58 49.06 38.35
N GLN A 399 13.66 49.41 37.44
CA GLN A 399 13.04 50.73 37.43
C GLN A 399 12.18 50.97 38.69
N THR A 400 11.41 49.96 39.13
CA THR A 400 10.61 50.02 40.35
C THR A 400 11.50 50.16 41.59
N GLU A 401 12.61 49.43 41.65
CA GLU A 401 13.58 49.54 42.74
C GLU A 401 14.21 50.93 42.82
N MET A 402 14.60 51.49 41.67
CA MET A 402 15.14 52.85 41.62
C MET A 402 14.14 53.88 42.13
N ALA A 403 12.88 53.78 41.69
CA ALA A 403 11.81 54.65 42.15
C ALA A 403 11.63 54.58 43.69
N ALA A 404 11.58 53.36 44.25
CA ALA A 404 11.44 53.15 45.69
C ALA A 404 12.63 53.72 46.49
N LYS A 405 13.86 53.53 46.01
CA LYS A 405 15.08 54.08 46.65
C LYS A 405 15.10 55.60 46.61
N HIS A 406 14.64 56.22 45.53
CA HIS A 406 14.56 57.68 45.42
C HIS A 406 13.49 58.27 46.32
N GLU A 407 12.35 57.61 46.43
CA GLU A 407 11.28 57.98 47.37
C GLU A 407 11.78 57.90 48.83
N ALA A 408 12.58 56.89 49.16
CA ALA A 408 13.26 56.76 50.45
C ALA A 408 14.43 57.74 50.66
N GLY A 409 14.70 58.65 49.70
CA GLY A 409 15.73 59.68 49.80
C GLY A 409 17.12 59.28 49.27
N THR A 410 17.31 58.04 48.83
CA THR A 410 18.58 57.56 48.23
C THR A 410 18.62 57.92 46.74
N ILE A 411 18.65 59.21 46.43
CA ILE A 411 18.57 59.72 45.05
C ILE A 411 19.84 59.45 44.22
N SER A 412 20.95 59.04 44.84
CA SER A 412 22.18 58.66 44.12
C SER A 412 22.10 57.27 43.47
N HIS A 413 21.09 56.46 43.79
CA HIS A 413 20.96 55.13 43.21
C HIS A 413 20.54 55.21 41.74
N MET A 414 21.26 54.53 40.86
CA MET A 414 20.97 54.40 39.44
C MET A 414 20.84 52.93 39.06
N ILE A 415 20.13 52.65 37.96
CA ILE A 415 20.02 51.29 37.46
C ILE A 415 21.36 50.88 36.83
N PRO A 416 21.95 49.73 37.19
CA PRO A 416 23.20 49.24 36.59
C PRO A 416 23.00 48.85 35.11
N ALA A 417 23.38 49.74 34.19
CA ALA A 417 23.16 49.58 32.74
C ALA A 417 23.93 48.40 32.12
N ASP A 418 25.04 47.98 32.72
CA ASP A 418 25.87 46.86 32.31
C ASP A 418 25.17 45.49 32.43
N GLN A 419 24.10 45.41 33.23
CA GLN A 419 23.26 44.20 33.36
C GLN A 419 22.31 44.01 32.16
N PHE A 420 22.16 45.02 31.30
CA PHE A 420 21.28 44.98 30.14
C PHE A 420 22.09 45.00 28.83
N GLN A 421 21.49 44.47 27.75
CA GLN A 421 22.12 44.43 26.43
C GLN A 421 21.24 45.06 25.35
N GLY A 422 21.86 45.49 24.25
CA GLY A 422 21.17 46.05 23.08
C GLY A 422 20.30 47.28 23.42
N GLU A 423 19.08 47.33 22.88
CA GLU A 423 18.16 48.44 23.12
C GLU A 423 17.72 48.55 24.58
N TYR A 424 17.65 47.44 25.34
CA TYR A 424 17.32 47.50 26.77
C TYR A 424 18.36 48.27 27.57
N ARG A 425 19.65 48.15 27.22
CA ARG A 425 20.71 48.94 27.83
C ARG A 425 20.55 50.42 27.54
N ARG A 426 20.25 50.78 26.28
CA ARG A 426 20.02 52.18 25.90
C ARG A 426 18.83 52.80 26.64
N LEU A 427 17.76 52.02 26.87
CA LEU A 427 16.63 52.47 27.69
C LEU A 427 17.05 52.78 29.13
N VAL A 428 17.85 51.91 29.74
CA VAL A 428 18.37 52.13 31.11
C VAL A 428 19.29 53.34 31.19
N GLU A 429 20.23 53.49 30.25
CA GLU A 429 21.13 54.65 30.18
C GLU A 429 20.33 55.95 30.05
N GLY A 430 19.31 55.97 29.19
CA GLY A 430 18.42 57.11 29.04
C GLY A 430 17.61 57.45 30.30
N VAL A 431 17.13 56.45 31.04
CA VAL A 431 16.45 56.66 32.34
C VAL A 431 17.41 57.27 33.36
N ASN A 432 18.62 56.72 33.49
CA ASN A 432 19.63 57.23 34.41
C ASN A 432 20.05 58.66 34.06
N GLU A 433 20.26 58.97 32.78
CA GLU A 433 20.62 60.31 32.32
C GLU A 433 19.51 61.33 32.64
N LEU A 434 18.26 60.97 32.35
CA LEU A 434 17.09 61.81 32.66
C LEU A 434 17.03 62.14 34.15
N VAL A 435 17.15 61.13 35.01
CA VAL A 435 17.16 61.29 36.46
C VAL A 435 18.33 62.17 36.90
N GLN A 436 19.56 61.86 36.46
CA GLN A 436 20.75 62.59 36.86
C GLN A 436 20.68 64.07 36.47
N ALA A 437 20.11 64.38 35.31
CA ALA A 437 19.87 65.76 34.88
C ALA A 437 18.94 66.52 35.85
N HIS A 438 17.94 65.87 36.42
CA HIS A 438 17.08 66.47 37.45
C HIS A 438 17.79 66.63 38.79
N ILE A 439 18.60 65.65 39.20
CA ILE A 439 19.38 65.69 40.43
C ILE A 439 20.39 66.84 40.39
N ASN A 440 21.11 67.01 39.29
CA ASN A 440 22.11 68.07 39.12
C ASN A 440 21.51 69.47 39.33
N VAL A 441 20.34 69.74 38.75
CA VAL A 441 19.65 71.03 38.92
C VAL A 441 19.22 71.24 40.37
N LYS A 442 18.72 70.20 41.05
CA LYS A 442 18.33 70.29 42.48
C LYS A 442 19.52 70.62 43.37
N PHE A 443 20.64 69.92 43.20
CA PHE A 443 21.85 70.18 44.01
C PHE A 443 22.51 71.51 43.69
N GLN A 444 22.47 71.95 42.43
CA GLN A 444 22.94 73.29 42.06
C GLN A 444 22.14 74.38 42.78
N ALA A 445 20.81 74.22 42.87
CA ALA A 445 19.98 75.13 43.65
C ALA A 445 20.31 75.08 45.14
N ILE A 446 20.40 73.88 45.74
CA ILE A 446 20.74 73.71 47.18
C ILE A 446 22.09 74.37 47.51
N GLY A 447 23.14 74.13 46.72
CA GLY A 447 24.45 74.72 47.00
C GLY A 447 24.47 76.25 46.92
N LEU A 448 23.63 76.85 46.09
CA LEU A 448 23.43 78.30 46.06
C LEU A 448 22.60 78.79 47.26
N ILE A 449 21.57 78.04 47.68
CA ILE A 449 20.81 78.34 48.90
C ILE A 449 21.72 78.37 50.11
N ASP A 450 22.60 77.38 50.27
CA ASP A 450 23.55 77.28 51.39
C ASP A 450 24.48 78.50 51.44
N ARG A 451 25.03 78.91 50.28
CA ARG A 451 25.87 80.12 50.16
C ARG A 451 25.11 81.39 50.52
N TYR A 452 23.90 81.55 49.99
CA TYR A 452 23.07 82.71 50.31
C TYR A 452 22.72 82.76 51.80
N GLY A 453 22.50 81.60 52.43
CA GLY A 453 22.21 81.47 53.86
C GLY A 453 23.35 81.93 54.78
N ILE A 454 24.61 81.81 54.35
CA ILE A 454 25.79 82.32 55.07
C ILE A 454 26.21 83.74 54.62
N GLY A 455 25.43 84.38 53.74
CA GLY A 455 25.68 85.72 53.24
C GLY A 455 26.62 85.82 52.02
N ASP A 456 27.07 84.70 51.45
CA ASP A 456 27.86 84.68 50.20
C ASP A 456 26.92 84.78 48.99
N LEU A 457 26.70 86.01 48.51
CA LEU A 457 25.86 86.31 47.35
C LEU A 457 26.69 86.46 46.05
N SER A 458 27.90 85.92 45.99
CA SER A 458 28.80 86.10 44.84
C SER A 458 28.36 85.38 43.57
N GLN A 459 27.62 84.28 43.67
CA GLN A 459 27.20 83.47 42.53
C GLN A 459 25.72 83.66 42.21
N ASP A 460 25.34 83.48 40.93
CA ASP A 460 23.96 83.51 40.47
C ASP A 460 23.53 82.13 39.96
N MET A 461 22.24 81.83 40.10
CA MET A 461 21.66 80.66 39.44
C MET A 461 21.74 80.87 37.91
N PRO A 462 22.36 79.95 37.16
CA PRO A 462 22.40 80.05 35.70
C PRO A 462 21.00 80.06 35.09
N GLY A 463 20.84 80.71 33.95
CA GLY A 463 19.57 80.73 33.21
C GLY A 463 19.19 79.34 32.70
N LEU A 464 18.32 78.65 33.43
CA LEU A 464 17.82 77.34 33.00
C LEU A 464 16.73 77.47 31.92
N PRO A 465 16.70 76.58 30.91
CA PRO A 465 15.76 76.68 29.79
C PRO A 465 14.34 76.23 30.14
N GLY A 466 13.35 76.75 29.40
CA GLY A 466 11.95 76.34 29.48
C GLY A 466 11.35 76.49 30.88
N GLU A 467 10.60 75.48 31.32
CA GLU A 467 9.93 75.49 32.64
C GLU A 467 10.92 75.54 33.82
N LYS A 468 12.18 75.10 33.62
CA LYS A 468 13.22 75.19 34.65
C LYS A 468 13.62 76.65 34.95
N MET A 469 13.29 77.62 34.09
CA MET A 469 13.53 79.04 34.34
C MET A 469 12.88 79.53 35.64
N ARG A 470 11.72 78.96 36.02
CA ARG A 470 11.04 79.30 37.28
C ARG A 470 11.92 79.04 38.51
N ILE A 471 12.80 78.04 38.46
CA ILE A 471 13.80 77.78 39.52
C ILE A 471 14.81 78.93 39.57
N THR A 472 15.30 79.36 38.41
CA THR A 472 16.25 80.47 38.28
C THR A 472 15.67 81.77 38.84
N GLU A 473 14.41 82.07 38.49
CA GLU A 473 13.70 83.26 38.99
C GLU A 473 13.48 83.20 40.50
N SER A 474 13.07 82.04 41.03
CA SER A 474 12.87 81.85 42.47
C SER A 474 14.17 82.05 43.24
N MET A 475 15.29 81.51 42.73
CA MET A 475 16.62 81.69 43.31
C MET A 475 17.09 83.14 43.27
N ARG A 476 16.81 83.87 42.17
CA ARG A 476 17.12 85.30 42.05
C ARG A 476 16.36 86.13 43.08
N THR A 477 15.09 85.81 43.30
CA THR A 477 14.26 86.45 44.34
C THR A 477 14.80 86.16 45.74
N ALA A 478 15.17 84.92 46.05
CA ALA A 478 15.77 84.57 47.33
C ALA A 478 17.08 85.33 47.60
N LYS A 479 17.92 85.48 46.56
CA LYS A 479 19.16 86.26 46.62
C LYS A 479 18.88 87.74 46.93
N SER A 480 17.90 88.36 46.28
CA SER A 480 17.62 89.80 46.45
C SER A 480 17.08 90.15 47.84
N ILE A 481 16.36 89.23 48.49
CA ILE A 481 15.87 89.43 49.86
C ILE A 481 17.01 89.36 50.89
N SER A 482 18.01 88.51 50.62
CA SER A 482 19.17 88.23 51.49
C SER A 482 20.22 89.36 51.51
N LEU A 483 20.03 90.42 50.72
CA LEU A 483 20.88 91.62 50.75
C LEU A 483 20.72 92.40 52.08
N PRO A 484 21.81 92.82 52.75
CA PRO A 484 21.75 93.65 53.95
C PRO A 484 21.00 94.96 53.69
N SER A 485 20.27 95.47 54.69
CA SER A 485 19.48 96.70 54.59
C SER A 485 20.28 97.94 54.18
N THR A 486 21.62 97.91 54.29
CA THR A 486 22.53 98.97 53.85
C THR A 486 22.81 99.00 52.36
N LEU A 487 22.44 97.97 51.59
CA LEU A 487 22.60 97.92 50.11
C LEU A 487 21.26 97.95 49.35
N LYS A 488 20.11 97.93 50.06
CA LYS A 488 18.78 98.04 49.43
C LYS A 488 18.50 99.42 48.82
N SER A 489 19.30 100.46 49.14
CA SER A 489 19.00 101.85 48.78
C SER A 489 19.47 102.33 47.41
N ASN A 490 20.27 101.56 46.65
CA ASN A 490 20.91 102.10 45.43
C ASN A 490 20.48 101.44 44.10
N ALA A 491 19.42 100.61 44.10
CA ALA A 491 18.93 99.95 42.89
C ALA A 491 17.66 100.58 42.28
N TRP A 492 17.26 101.78 42.73
CA TRP A 492 16.11 102.52 42.18
C TRP A 492 16.49 103.94 41.73
N SER A 493 17.37 104.06 40.74
CA SER A 493 17.40 105.28 39.91
C SER A 493 18.18 105.03 38.62
N THR A 494 17.47 104.62 37.58
CA THR A 494 17.51 105.23 36.24
C THR A 494 16.57 104.42 35.33
N GLN A 495 15.30 104.81 35.29
CA GLN A 495 14.55 104.73 34.04
C GLN A 495 15.08 105.80 33.08
N PRO A 496 15.02 105.53 31.78
CA PRO A 496 14.53 106.54 30.86
C PRO A 496 13.25 106.04 30.15
N MET A 497 12.26 106.92 30.15
CA MET A 497 11.04 106.84 29.33
C MET A 497 11.34 107.02 27.84
N ARG A 498 10.51 106.35 27.01
CA ARG A 498 9.83 106.79 25.76
C ARG A 498 9.53 105.53 24.90
N ALA A 499 8.46 105.36 24.13
CA ALA A 499 7.17 106.00 23.94
C ALA A 499 6.34 105.06 23.00
N THR A 500 5.01 105.03 23.18
CA THR A 500 3.94 104.82 22.17
C THR A 500 4.01 103.64 21.18
N SER A 501 3.02 102.73 21.24
CA SER A 501 1.91 102.71 20.26
C SER A 501 0.81 101.72 20.64
N VAL A 502 -0.42 102.23 20.54
CA VAL A 502 -1.71 101.57 20.69
C VAL A 502 -1.96 100.64 19.50
N CYS A 503 -2.47 99.43 19.72
CA CYS A 503 -3.44 98.84 18.79
C CYS A 503 -4.38 97.86 19.52
N VAL A 504 -5.67 98.09 19.30
CA VAL A 504 -6.83 97.40 19.87
C VAL A 504 -7.11 96.14 19.06
N VAL A 505 -7.29 94.98 19.71
CA VAL A 505 -7.99 93.83 19.09
C VAL A 505 -9.01 93.22 20.07
N ARG A 506 -10.25 93.60 19.78
CA ARG A 506 -11.57 93.00 19.98
C ARG A 506 -11.68 91.55 20.52
N LEU A 507 -12.56 91.40 21.52
CA LEU A 507 -13.21 90.14 21.92
C LEU A 507 -14.42 89.83 21.01
N THR A 508 -14.51 88.59 20.54
CA THR A 508 -15.73 87.81 20.17
C THR A 508 -15.27 86.34 20.19
N GLY A 509 -15.89 85.36 20.85
CA GLY A 509 -17.30 85.06 21.01
C GLY A 509 -17.60 83.73 20.28
N SER A 510 -17.68 82.64 21.05
CA SER A 510 -18.48 81.40 20.87
C SER A 510 -18.70 80.77 19.47
N SER A 511 -18.39 79.48 19.33
CA SER A 511 -19.38 78.41 19.00
C SER A 511 -18.75 77.01 18.82
N LEU A 512 -19.32 76.04 19.53
CA LEU A 512 -19.43 74.61 19.19
C LEU A 512 -20.37 74.44 17.96
N PRO A 513 -20.48 73.28 17.23
CA PRO A 513 -20.64 71.94 17.82
C PRO A 513 -20.19 70.67 17.02
N SER A 514 -20.25 69.55 17.75
CA SER A 514 -20.74 68.19 17.41
C SER A 514 -20.13 67.31 16.30
N ALA A 515 -19.71 66.12 16.76
CA ALA A 515 -20.07 64.77 16.28
C ALA A 515 -20.09 64.46 14.77
N THR A 516 -19.17 63.58 14.34
CA THR A 516 -19.46 62.19 13.96
C THR A 516 -18.18 61.37 13.96
#